data_AF-A0A1Q6DHW1-F1
#
_entry.id   AF-A0A1Q6DHW1-F1
#
_cell.length_a   1.000
_cell.length_b   1.000
_cell.length_c   1.000
_cell.angle_alpha   90.00
_cell.angle_beta   90.00
_cell.angle_gamma   90.00
#
_symmetry.space_group_name_H-M   'P 1'
#
loop_
_entity.id
_entity.type
_entity.pdbx_description
1 polymer ?
#
loop_
_entity_poly.entity_id
_entity_poly.type
_entity_poly.pdbx_seq_one_letter_code
_entity_poly.pdbx_strand_id
1 'polypeptide(L)' 'MIKFKYQISGKTAEEIWVCETCRKEKNELILTGKWKLVDRCDHSGIPCAICKGDKVTATNET' A
#
# COMPACT_ATOMS: atom_id res chain seq x y z
N MET A 1 13.92 -6.55 1.97
CA MET A 1 13.15 -5.30 2.19
C MET A 1 11.82 -5.71 2.78
N ILE A 2 11.48 -5.27 3.99
CA ILE A 2 10.23 -5.70 4.64
C ILE A 2 9.02 -5.08 3.91
N LYS A 3 8.01 -5.91 3.68
CA LYS A 3 6.70 -5.59 3.13
C LYS A 3 5.64 -5.79 4.20
N PHE A 4 4.62 -4.94 4.14
CA PHE A 4 3.52 -4.89 5.08
C PHE A 4 2.22 -5.10 4.32
N LYS A 5 1.42 -6.08 4.73
CA LYS A 5 0.11 -6.34 4.14
C LYS A 5 -0.95 -5.57 4.91
N TYR A 6 -1.75 -4.80 4.21
CA TYR A 6 -2.86 -4.03 4.78
C TYR A 6 -4.18 -4.46 4.15
N GLN A 7 -5.21 -4.59 4.98
CA GLN A 7 -6.59 -4.64 4.56
C GLN A 7 -7.17 -3.23 4.56
N ILE A 8 -7.85 -2.84 3.48
CA ILE A 8 -8.43 -1.50 3.32
C ILE A 8 -9.89 -1.52 3.79
N SER A 9 -10.18 -0.75 4.84
CA SER A 9 -11.53 -0.54 5.37
C SER A 9 -12.41 0.18 4.33
N GLY A 10 -13.66 -0.28 4.16
CA GLY A 10 -14.63 0.33 3.24
C GLY A 10 -14.62 -0.23 1.81
N LYS A 11 -13.66 -1.08 1.47
CA LYS A 11 -13.70 -1.91 0.26
C LYS A 11 -13.72 -3.36 0.69
N THR A 12 -14.79 -4.09 0.40
CA THR A 12 -14.91 -5.51 0.76
C THR A 12 -13.71 -6.30 0.23
N ALA A 13 -12.86 -6.76 1.15
CA ALA A 13 -11.71 -7.65 0.93
C ALA A 13 -10.52 -7.13 0.10
N GLU A 14 -10.34 -5.82 -0.06
CA GLU A 14 -9.12 -5.30 -0.73
C GLU A 14 -7.91 -5.38 0.21
N GLU A 15 -6.93 -6.21 -0.15
CA GLU A 15 -5.67 -6.34 0.56
C GLU A 15 -4.49 -5.91 -0.34
N ILE A 16 -3.54 -5.18 0.22
CA ILE A 16 -2.38 -4.67 -0.51
C ILE A 16 -1.09 -4.89 0.26
N TRP A 17 0.00 -5.09 -0.48
CA TRP A 17 1.35 -5.12 0.07
C TRP A 17 2.05 -3.79 -0.21
N VAL A 18 2.66 -3.21 0.82
CA VAL A 18 3.44 -1.96 0.70
C VAL A 18 4.82 -2.10 1.30
N CYS A 19 5.79 -1.35 0.77
CA CYS A 19 7.11 -1.25 1.38
C CYS A 19 7.12 -0.32 2.59
N GLU A 20 8.21 -0.36 3.36
CA GLU A 20 8.39 0.51 4.52
C GLU A 20 8.28 2.01 4.17
N THR A 21 8.85 2.45 3.04
CA THR A 21 8.78 3.85 2.60
C THR A 21 7.34 4.29 2.39
N CYS A 22 6.59 3.57 1.56
CA CYS A 22 5.20 3.90 1.28
C CYS A 22 4.28 3.72 2.50
N ARG A 23 4.62 2.81 3.42
CA ARG A 23 3.96 2.70 4.72
C ARG A 23 4.10 3.99 5.52
N LYS A 24 5.31 4.58 5.57
CA LYS A 24 5.57 5.85 6.27
C LYS A 24 4.82 7.01 5.60
N GLU A 25 4.79 7.05 4.28
CA GLU A 25 4.04 8.09 3.53
C GLU A 25 2.53 8.00 3.73
N LYS A 26 1.97 6.79 3.90
CA LYS A 26 0.54 6.56 4.16
C LYS A 26 0.20 6.42 5.64
N ASN A 27 1.03 6.95 6.54
CA ASN A 27 0.83 6.82 8.00
C ASN A 27 -0.55 7.33 8.46
N GLU A 28 -1.06 8.39 7.84
CA GLU A 28 -2.40 8.91 8.15
C GLU A 28 -3.52 7.88 7.92
N LEU A 29 -3.45 7.07 6.85
CA LEU A 29 -4.44 6.04 6.56
C LEU A 29 -4.40 4.90 7.60
N ILE A 30 -3.23 4.66 8.18
CA ILE A 30 -3.03 3.69 9.25
C ILE A 30 -3.60 4.25 10.55
N LEU A 31 -3.27 5.50 10.90
CA LEU A 31 -3.75 6.16 12.11
C LEU A 31 -5.28 6.35 12.12
N THR A 32 -5.89 6.62 10.97
CA THR A 32 -7.34 6.78 10.82
C THR A 32 -8.09 5.44 10.75
N GLY A 33 -7.39 4.30 10.85
CA GLY A 33 -8.01 2.96 10.80
C GLY A 33 -8.54 2.57 9.41
N LYS A 34 -8.25 3.37 8.38
CA LYS A 34 -8.58 3.03 6.99
C LYS A 34 -7.75 1.85 6.49
N TRP A 35 -6.53 1.70 6.98
CA TRP A 35 -5.63 0.59 6.66
C TRP A 35 -5.31 -0.21 7.92
N LYS A 36 -5.74 -1.47 7.93
CA LYS A 36 -5.47 -2.40 9.02
C LYS A 36 -4.31 -3.31 8.66
N LEU A 37 -3.24 -3.31 9.45
CA LEU A 37 -2.12 -4.23 9.25
C LEU A 37 -2.60 -5.67 9.50
N VAL A 38 -2.39 -6.55 8.53
CA VAL A 38 -2.78 -7.96 8.62
C VAL A 38 -1.59 -8.92 8.55
N ASP A 39 -0.49 -8.53 7.90
CA ASP A 39 0.70 -9.39 7.79
C ASP A 39 2.00 -8.60 7.49
N ARG A 40 3.16 -9.25 7.63
CA ARG A 40 4.49 -8.73 7.31
C ARG A 40 5.37 -9.82 6.71
N CYS A 41 6.10 -9.49 5.64
CA CYS A 41 6.99 -10.42 4.96
C CYS A 41 8.29 -9.73 4.55
N ASP A 42 9.43 -10.36 4.74
CA ASP A 42 10.75 -9.86 4.37
C ASP A 42 11.19 -10.26 2.95
N HIS A 43 10.38 -11.09 2.28
CA HIS A 43 10.62 -11.61 0.95
C HIS A 43 10.70 -10.50 -0.11
N SER A 44 11.84 -10.43 -0.81
CA SER A 44 12.12 -9.40 -1.82
C SER A 44 11.25 -9.48 -3.08
N GLY A 45 10.66 -10.65 -3.37
CA GLY A 45 9.79 -10.87 -4.53
C GLY A 45 8.40 -10.24 -4.45
N ILE A 46 7.97 -9.73 -3.29
CA ILE A 46 6.63 -9.14 -3.13
C ILE A 46 6.64 -7.67 -3.58
N PRO A 47 5.90 -7.31 -4.65
CA PRO A 47 5.86 -5.93 -5.13
C PRO A 47 5.13 -4.99 -4.16
N CYS A 48 5.53 -3.72 -4.14
CA CYS A 48 4.76 -2.68 -3.46
C CYS A 48 3.65 -2.18 -4.40
N ALA A 49 2.40 -2.21 -3.93
CA ALA A 49 1.24 -1.74 -4.69
C ALA A 49 1.34 -0.24 -5.01
N ILE A 50 1.88 0.58 -4.10
CA ILE A 50 2.03 2.03 -4.32
C ILE A 50 3.16 2.33 -5.31
N CYS A 51 4.34 1.72 -5.14
CA CYS A 51 5.46 1.96 -6.07
C CYS A 51 5.15 1.52 -7.50
N LYS A 52 4.20 0.58 -7.70
CA LYS A 52 3.71 0.20 -9.03
C LYS A 52 2.64 1.18 -9.56
N GLY A 53 1.97 1.93 -8.69
CA GLY A 53 0.89 2.88 -9.01
C GLY A 53 1.35 4.21 -9.60
N ASP A 54 2.61 4.62 -9.43
CA ASP A 54 3.19 5.82 -10.07
C ASP A 54 3.39 5.68 -11.60
N LYS A 55 3.01 4.54 -12.19
CA LYS A 55 2.92 4.35 -13.65
C LYS A 55 1.51 4.49 -14.22
N VAL A 56 0.54 5.03 -13.47
CA VAL A 56 -0.69 5.54 -14.09
C VAL A 56 -0.48 7.03 -14.36
N THR A 57 0.15 7.27 -15.52
CA THR A 57 -0.09 8.41 -16.40
C THR A 57 -0.88 9.57 -15.77
N ALA A 58 -0.15 10.64 -15.45
CA ALA A 58 -0.62 11.97 -15.77
C ALA A 58 -0.89 12.05 -17.29
N THR A 59 -2.01 11.51 -17.76
CA THR A 59 -2.63 11.99 -19.01
C THR A 59 -3.56 13.11 -18.59
N ASN A 60 -2.93 14.24 -18.32
CA ASN A 60 -3.58 15.54 -18.33
C ASN A 60 -3.57 15.96 -19.80
N GLU A 61 -4.61 15.64 -20.56
CA GLU A 61 -4.83 16.25 -21.88
C GLU A 61 -6.32 16.62 -22.01
N THR A 62 -6.56 17.88 -21.65
CA THR A 62 -7.50 18.90 -22.15
C THR A 62 -8.82 18.48 -22.79
#